data_AF-U9U1B1-F1
#
_entry.id   AF-U9U1B1-F1
#
_cell.length_a   1.000
_cell.length_b   1.000
_cell.length_c   1.000
_cell.angle_alpha   90.00
_cell.angle_beta   90.00
_cell.angle_gamma   90.00
#
_symmetry.space_group_name_H-M   'P 1'
#
loop_
_entity.id
_entity.type
_entity.pdbx_description
1 polymer ?
#
loop_
_entity_poly.entity_id
_entity_poly.type
_entity_poly.pdbx_seq_one_letter_code
_entity_poly.pdbx_strand_id
1 'polypeptide(L)'
;MQMSSQNVSKEQSESKTSKNTPREWKFGLFDCFSDLGLCLKTTCCPCITYGENKGKLNGNPTPNSCSQDAFVYCCVQYCFGLSCILGAMHRNEVRAKYNIEGNGICDICTHFCFGCCALIQESREISATPPS
;
A
#
# COMPACT_ATOMS: atom_id res chain seq x y z
N MET A 1 -8.08 23.77 -56.72
CA MET A 1 -8.23 22.52 -57.50
C MET A 1 -7.71 21.36 -56.68
N GLN A 2 -8.20 20.16 -56.96
CA GLN A 2 -8.11 18.94 -56.15
C GLN A 2 -6.94 18.02 -56.55
N MET A 3 -6.64 17.04 -55.67
CA MET A 3 -5.96 15.74 -55.91
C MET A 3 -4.44 15.72 -56.23
N SER A 4 -3.65 14.66 -55.94
CA SER A 4 -3.78 13.51 -55.01
C SER A 4 -2.46 12.67 -54.91
N SER A 5 -2.34 11.84 -53.87
CA SER A 5 -1.46 10.63 -53.77
C SER A 5 0.07 10.87 -53.63
N GLN A 6 0.90 10.06 -52.96
CA GLN A 6 0.84 8.73 -52.28
C GLN A 6 1.58 8.87 -50.92
N ASN A 7 1.25 8.28 -49.76
CA ASN A 7 0.87 6.92 -49.32
C ASN A 7 2.05 5.95 -49.03
N VAL A 8 2.02 5.30 -47.85
CA VAL A 8 2.84 4.17 -47.35
C VAL A 8 4.35 4.38 -47.11
N SER A 9 4.74 4.53 -45.82
CA SER A 9 5.75 3.68 -45.15
C SER A 9 5.88 3.95 -43.64
N LYS A 10 5.49 2.93 -42.85
CA LYS A 10 5.95 2.59 -41.48
C LYS A 10 6.62 3.69 -40.62
N GLU A 11 5.91 4.15 -39.60
CA GLU A 11 6.27 3.87 -38.20
C GLU A 11 5.03 3.97 -37.31
N GLN A 12 4.82 2.96 -36.46
CA GLN A 12 3.62 2.81 -35.63
C GLN A 12 4.00 2.36 -34.22
N SER A 13 4.57 3.29 -33.44
CA SER A 13 4.92 3.15 -32.02
C SER A 13 5.27 4.56 -31.49
N GLU A 14 4.66 5.13 -30.46
CA GLU A 14 3.63 4.64 -29.54
C GLU A 14 2.62 5.76 -29.24
N SER A 15 1.33 5.42 -29.16
CA SER A 15 0.35 6.33 -28.54
C SER A 15 0.55 6.32 -27.03
N LYS A 16 1.11 7.39 -26.44
CA LYS A 16 1.14 7.61 -24.99
C LYS A 16 -0.24 7.98 -24.43
N THR A 17 -1.22 7.10 -24.62
CA THR A 17 -2.40 7.07 -23.76
C THR A 17 -2.03 6.28 -22.51
N SER A 18 -1.53 6.96 -21.49
CA SER A 18 -1.35 6.38 -20.15
C SER A 18 -2.72 6.02 -19.57
N LYS A 19 -3.20 4.82 -19.88
CA LYS A 19 -4.33 4.24 -19.17
C LYS A 19 -3.86 4.01 -17.74
N ASN A 20 -4.54 4.62 -16.78
CA ASN A 20 -4.23 4.48 -15.35
C ASN A 20 -4.74 3.12 -14.84
N THR A 21 -4.26 2.03 -15.45
CA THR A 21 -4.66 0.66 -15.15
C THR A 21 -4.23 0.30 -13.73
N PRO A 22 -5.12 -0.30 -12.92
CA PRO A 22 -4.77 -0.74 -11.58
C PRO A 22 -3.52 -1.63 -11.52
N ARG A 23 -2.73 -1.30 -10.51
CA ARG A 23 -1.57 -1.93 -9.88
C ARG A 23 -1.70 -3.32 -9.26
N GLU A 24 -0.78 -4.25 -9.46
CA GLU A 24 -0.47 -5.22 -8.39
C GLU A 24 0.41 -4.60 -7.29
N TRP A 25 0.43 -5.23 -6.11
CA TRP A 25 1.37 -4.91 -5.03
C TRP A 25 2.81 -5.20 -5.49
N LYS A 26 3.77 -4.35 -5.13
CA LYS A 26 5.19 -4.56 -5.48
C LYS A 26 5.82 -5.69 -4.66
N PHE A 27 5.32 -5.91 -3.46
CA PHE A 27 5.81 -6.93 -2.52
C PHE A 27 4.73 -7.98 -2.28
N GLY A 28 5.12 -9.25 -2.16
CA GLY A 28 4.19 -10.33 -1.80
C GLY A 28 3.72 -10.23 -0.34
N LEU A 29 2.50 -10.69 -0.05
CA LEU A 29 1.95 -10.65 1.32
C LEU A 29 2.85 -11.39 2.32
N PHE A 30 3.32 -12.60 1.94
CA PHE A 30 4.18 -13.43 2.79
C PHE A 30 5.69 -13.17 2.63
N ASP A 31 6.08 -12.11 1.91
CA ASP A 31 7.49 -11.70 1.74
C ASP A 31 7.99 -10.88 2.97
N CYS A 32 7.47 -11.19 4.16
CA CYS A 32 7.77 -10.48 5.39
C CYS A 32 9.20 -10.73 5.90
N PHE A 33 9.78 -11.90 5.61
CA PHE A 33 11.15 -12.26 6.01
C PHE A 33 12.24 -11.54 5.20
N SER A 34 11.90 -10.91 4.06
CA SER A 34 12.84 -10.10 3.28
C SER A 34 13.24 -8.78 3.97
N ASP A 35 12.58 -8.41 5.07
CA ASP A 35 13.04 -7.39 6.01
C ASP A 35 12.85 -7.90 7.45
N LEU A 36 13.86 -8.61 7.97
CA LEU A 36 13.82 -9.19 9.31
C LEU A 36 13.70 -8.13 10.41
N GLY A 37 14.25 -6.93 10.22
CA GLY A 37 14.17 -5.85 11.20
C GLY A 37 12.73 -5.32 11.33
N LEU A 38 12.10 -5.04 10.19
CA LEU A 38 10.69 -4.66 10.11
C LEU A 38 9.77 -5.80 10.57
N CYS A 39 10.10 -7.05 10.26
CA CYS A 39 9.34 -8.22 10.70
C CYS A 39 9.32 -8.36 12.23
N LEU A 40 10.50 -8.34 12.86
CA LEU A 40 10.62 -8.38 14.33
C LEU A 40 9.91 -7.19 14.98
N LYS A 41 10.14 -5.96 14.46
CA LYS A 41 9.47 -4.75 14.94
C LYS A 41 7.94 -4.88 14.87
N THR A 42 7.39 -5.32 13.75
CA THR A 42 5.94 -5.42 13.53
C THR A 42 5.32 -6.55 14.35
N THR A 43 6.05 -7.64 14.57
CA THR A 43 5.61 -8.75 15.43
C THR A 43 5.58 -8.35 16.90
N CYS A 44 6.59 -7.60 17.37
CA CYS A 44 6.65 -7.12 18.76
C CYS A 44 5.70 -5.93 19.02
N CYS A 45 5.55 -5.01 18.06
CA CYS A 45 4.84 -3.75 18.22
C CYS A 45 4.10 -3.34 16.92
N PRO A 46 3.02 -4.04 16.52
CA PRO A 46 2.31 -3.80 15.27
C PRO A 46 1.68 -2.40 15.20
N CYS A 47 1.29 -1.84 16.35
CA CYS A 47 0.79 -0.47 16.47
C CYS A 47 1.81 0.59 16.01
N ILE A 48 3.11 0.38 16.26
CA ILE A 48 4.17 1.29 15.83
C ILE A 48 4.27 1.25 14.30
N THR A 49 4.36 0.06 13.70
CA THR A 49 4.39 -0.08 12.24
C THR A 49 3.17 0.54 11.58
N TYR A 50 1.96 0.33 12.12
CA TYR A 50 0.75 0.97 11.63
C TYR A 50 0.81 2.50 11.68
N GLY A 51 1.21 3.08 12.83
CA GLY A 51 1.32 4.52 13.00
C GLY A 51 2.40 5.17 12.13
N GLU A 52 3.50 4.47 11.88
CA GLU A 52 4.54 4.90 10.94
C GLU A 52 4.08 4.80 9.48
N ASN A 53 3.34 3.74 9.12
CA ASN A 53 2.75 3.61 7.79
C ASN A 53 1.75 4.74 7.51
N LYS A 54 0.82 5.01 8.44
CA LYS A 54 -0.08 6.18 8.41
C LYS A 54 0.68 7.48 8.21
N GLY A 55 1.72 7.73 9.01
CA GLY A 55 2.53 8.95 8.93
C GLY A 55 3.24 9.10 7.58
N LYS A 56 3.91 8.05 7.09
CA LYS A 56 4.57 8.04 5.77
C LYS A 56 3.56 8.23 4.62
N LEU A 57 2.42 7.55 4.68
CA LEU A 57 1.35 7.67 3.69
C LEU A 57 0.78 9.10 3.64
N ASN A 58 0.77 9.80 4.77
CA ASN A 58 0.38 11.21 4.90
C ASN A 58 1.52 12.20 4.55
N GLY A 59 2.66 11.73 4.03
CA GLY A 59 3.76 12.58 3.57
C GLY A 59 4.77 12.99 4.66
N ASN A 60 4.71 12.41 5.86
CA ASN A 60 5.76 12.59 6.86
C ASN A 60 6.84 11.49 6.68
N PRO A 61 8.05 11.81 6.18
CA PRO A 61 9.10 10.81 5.94
C PRO A 61 9.69 10.24 7.24
N THR A 62 9.58 10.96 8.36
CA THR A 62 10.10 10.58 9.68
C THR A 62 8.98 10.62 10.72
N PRO A 63 8.00 9.70 10.65
CA PRO A 63 6.88 9.67 11.58
C PRO A 63 7.34 9.30 12.99
N ASN A 64 6.69 9.88 13.99
CA ASN A 64 6.88 9.47 15.39
C ASN A 64 6.33 8.05 15.59
N SER A 65 7.17 7.14 16.08
CA SER A 65 6.79 5.76 16.44
C SER A 65 5.65 5.68 17.46
N CYS A 66 5.47 6.70 18.29
CA CYS A 66 4.35 6.84 19.23
C CYS A 66 3.35 7.92 18.75
N SER A 67 2.82 7.76 17.53
CA SER A 67 1.81 8.66 16.95
C SER A 67 0.41 8.42 17.54
N GLN A 68 -0.51 9.37 17.29
CA GLN A 68 -1.92 9.18 17.63
C GLN A 68 -2.53 7.96 16.92
N ASP A 69 -2.16 7.71 15.66
CA ASP A 69 -2.56 6.51 14.92
C ASP A 69 -2.05 5.22 15.58
N ALA A 70 -0.81 5.20 16.05
CA ALA A 70 -0.25 4.06 16.80
C ALA A 70 -1.03 3.82 18.11
N PHE A 71 -1.35 4.89 18.85
CA PHE A 71 -2.13 4.80 20.08
C PHE A 71 -3.56 4.30 19.81
N VAL A 72 -4.26 4.85 18.81
CA VAL A 72 -5.62 4.41 18.45
C VAL A 72 -5.62 2.95 18.01
N TYR A 73 -4.66 2.52 17.18
CA TYR A 73 -4.54 1.12 16.78
C TYR A 73 -4.27 0.20 17.98
N CYS A 74 -3.39 0.63 18.90
CA CYS A 74 -3.11 -0.06 20.16
C CYS A 74 -4.39 -0.24 21.00
N CYS A 75 -5.14 0.84 21.25
CA CYS A 75 -6.39 0.79 21.99
C CYS A 75 -7.43 -0.11 21.31
N VAL A 76 -7.60 -0.03 19.99
CA VAL A 76 -8.57 -0.89 19.27
C VAL A 76 -8.14 -2.36 19.30
N GLN A 77 -6.84 -2.65 19.22
CA GLN A 77 -6.29 -4.00 19.37
C GLN A 77 -6.54 -4.59 20.76
N TYR A 78 -6.20 -3.87 21.84
CA TYR A 78 -6.20 -4.42 23.19
C TYR A 78 -7.54 -4.28 23.94
N CYS A 79 -8.34 -3.25 23.66
CA CYS A 79 -9.64 -3.06 24.31
C CYS A 79 -10.79 -3.78 23.59
N PHE A 80 -10.68 -3.98 22.26
CA PHE A 80 -11.80 -4.50 21.45
C PHE A 80 -11.42 -5.70 20.55
N GLY A 81 -10.14 -5.93 20.26
CA GLY A 81 -9.70 -7.00 19.34
C GLY A 81 -10.01 -6.74 17.86
N LEU A 82 -10.48 -5.53 17.49
CA LEU A 82 -10.97 -5.20 16.15
C LEU A 82 -9.94 -4.46 15.27
N SER A 83 -8.66 -4.64 15.55
CA SER A 83 -7.54 -4.02 14.80
C SER A 83 -7.55 -4.38 13.30
N CYS A 84 -8.07 -5.55 12.94
CA CYS A 84 -8.21 -5.98 11.55
C CYS A 84 -9.07 -5.03 10.70
N ILE A 85 -10.03 -4.32 11.30
CA ILE A 85 -10.86 -3.32 10.60
C ILE A 85 -10.02 -2.08 10.28
N LEU A 86 -9.25 -1.57 11.26
CA LEU A 86 -8.34 -0.44 11.04
C LEU A 86 -7.23 -0.77 10.04
N GLY A 87 -6.68 -1.99 10.13
CA GLY A 87 -5.72 -2.53 9.16
C GLY A 87 -6.30 -2.58 7.75
N ALA A 88 -7.50 -3.18 7.58
CA ALA A 88 -8.16 -3.24 6.28
C ALA A 88 -8.53 -1.85 5.73
N MET A 89 -8.97 -0.92 6.56
CA MET A 89 -9.21 0.47 6.16
C MET A 89 -7.92 1.13 5.65
N HIS A 90 -6.83 1.03 6.42
CA HIS A 90 -5.54 1.58 6.01
C HIS A 90 -4.98 0.93 4.74
N ARG A 91 -5.17 -0.39 4.59
CA ARG A 91 -4.83 -1.12 3.37
C ARG A 91 -5.58 -0.57 2.16
N ASN A 92 -6.86 -0.23 2.30
CA ASN A 92 -7.64 0.44 1.25
C ASN A 92 -7.14 1.87 0.97
N GLU A 93 -6.71 2.63 1.98
CA GLU A 93 -6.05 3.94 1.78
C GLU A 93 -4.76 3.83 0.95
N VAL A 94 -3.90 2.86 1.28
CA VAL A 94 -2.66 2.55 0.54
C VAL A 94 -3.00 2.21 -0.92
N ARG A 95 -4.02 1.37 -1.14
CA ARG A 95 -4.45 0.95 -2.48
C ARG A 95 -4.99 2.10 -3.31
N ALA A 96 -5.84 2.94 -2.72
CA ALA A 96 -6.34 4.16 -3.38
C ALA A 96 -5.20 5.13 -3.72
N LYS A 97 -4.23 5.32 -2.82
CA LYS A 97 -3.10 6.24 -2.99
C LYS A 97 -2.12 5.80 -4.09
N TYR A 98 -1.89 4.50 -4.23
CA TYR A 98 -0.94 3.94 -5.21
C TYR A 98 -1.59 3.28 -6.43
N ASN A 99 -2.91 3.45 -6.61
CA ASN A 99 -3.74 2.81 -7.64
C ASN A 99 -3.54 1.28 -7.70
N ILE A 100 -3.61 0.58 -6.56
CA ILE A 100 -3.43 -0.88 -6.46
C ILE A 100 -4.79 -1.59 -6.46
N GLU A 101 -4.91 -2.68 -7.23
CA GLU A 101 -6.14 -3.40 -7.51
C GLU A 101 -6.64 -4.30 -6.38
N GLY A 102 -7.96 -4.44 -6.26
CA GLY A 102 -8.62 -5.51 -5.49
C GLY A 102 -9.77 -4.99 -4.61
N ASN A 103 -10.18 -5.77 -3.62
CA ASN A 103 -11.40 -5.51 -2.85
C ASN A 103 -11.20 -5.51 -1.32
N GLY A 104 -11.99 -4.70 -0.63
CA GLY A 104 -11.90 -4.50 0.83
C GLY A 104 -12.35 -5.69 1.69
N ILE A 105 -13.18 -6.62 1.19
CA ILE A 105 -13.57 -7.82 1.93
C ILE A 105 -12.36 -8.77 2.06
N CYS A 106 -11.63 -8.96 0.96
CA CYS A 106 -10.35 -9.68 1.01
C CYS A 106 -9.34 -9.00 1.93
N ASP A 107 -9.31 -7.66 1.96
CA ASP A 107 -8.40 -6.92 2.86
C ASP A 107 -8.73 -7.12 4.35
N ILE A 108 -10.01 -7.28 4.73
CA ILE A 108 -10.41 -7.68 6.11
C ILE A 108 -9.90 -9.09 6.43
N CYS A 109 -10.14 -10.07 5.55
CA CYS A 109 -9.65 -11.43 5.74
C CYS A 109 -8.12 -11.49 5.80
N THR A 110 -7.42 -10.69 4.98
CA THR A 110 -5.97 -10.55 4.97
C THR A 110 -5.45 -10.01 6.30
N HIS A 111 -6.04 -8.94 6.84
CA HIS A 111 -5.62 -8.39 8.13
C HIS A 111 -6.02 -9.27 9.33
N PHE A 112 -7.14 -9.99 9.25
CA PHE A 112 -7.55 -10.92 10.30
C PHE A 112 -6.65 -12.16 10.38
N CYS A 113 -6.34 -12.80 9.25
CA CYS A 113 -5.52 -14.01 9.23
C CYS A 113 -4.00 -13.70 9.27
N PHE A 114 -3.57 -12.57 8.68
CA PHE A 114 -2.17 -12.30 8.36
C PHE A 114 -1.76 -10.84 8.64
N GLY A 115 -2.37 -10.17 9.62
CA GLY A 115 -2.18 -8.73 9.89
C GLY A 115 -0.73 -8.25 10.00
N CYS A 116 0.16 -9.00 10.65
CA CYS A 116 1.59 -8.64 10.69
C CYS A 116 2.21 -8.62 9.28
N CYS A 117 1.91 -9.61 8.45
CA CYS A 117 2.40 -9.70 7.08
C CYS A 117 1.84 -8.56 6.20
N ALA A 118 0.55 -8.23 6.38
CA ALA A 118 -0.10 -7.11 5.70
C ALA A 118 0.53 -5.75 6.04
N LEU A 119 0.76 -5.48 7.34
CA LEU A 119 1.43 -4.25 7.80
C LEU A 119 2.88 -4.12 7.27
N ILE A 120 3.61 -5.23 7.17
CA ILE A 120 4.97 -5.27 6.61
C ILE A 120 4.94 -4.99 5.10
N GLN A 121 4.01 -5.63 4.37
CA GLN A 121 3.80 -5.39 2.93
C GLN A 121 3.47 -3.91 2.68
N GLU A 122 2.54 -3.34 3.45
CA GLU A 122 2.16 -1.92 3.38
C GLU A 122 3.36 -1.00 3.67
N SER A 123 4.16 -1.28 4.71
CA SER A 123 5.33 -0.45 5.05
C SER A 123 6.39 -0.45 3.94
N ARG A 124 6.63 -1.61 3.33
CA ARG A 124 7.57 -1.75 2.20
C ARG A 124 7.03 -1.06 0.96
N GLU A 125 5.74 -1.19 0.65
CA GLU A 125 5.09 -0.50 -0.47
C GLU A 125 5.22 1.02 -0.36
N ILE A 126 4.85 1.58 0.79
CA ILE A 126 4.93 3.02 1.09
C ILE A 126 6.38 3.52 1.04
N SER A 127 7.33 2.77 1.61
CA SER A 127 8.74 3.17 1.65
C SER A 127 9.42 3.07 0.27
N ALA A 128 8.97 2.15 -0.59
CA ALA A 128 9.48 1.99 -1.95
C ALA A 128 8.83 2.93 -2.97
N THR A 129 7.68 3.52 -2.63
CA THR A 129 6.94 4.49 -3.44
C THR A 129 6.56 5.70 -2.57
N PRO A 130 7.48 6.64 -2.31
CA PRO A 130 7.14 7.87 -1.58
C PRO A 130 5.98 8.60 -2.28
N PRO A 131 5.03 9.18 -1.53
CA PRO A 131 3.95 9.94 -2.12
C PRO A 131 4.49 11.22 -2.78
N SER A 132 4.04 11.49 -4.01
CA SER A 132 4.33 12.69 -4.80
C SER A 132 3.58 13.92 -4.31
#